data_AF-A0A175Y0Z5-F1
#
_entry.id   AF-A0A175Y0Z5-F1
#
_cell.length_a   1.000
_cell.length_b   1.000
_cell.length_c   1.000
_cell.angle_alpha   90.00
_cell.angle_beta   90.00
_cell.angle_gamma   90.00
#
_symmetry.space_group_name_H-M   'P 1'
#
loop_
_entity.id
_entity.type
_entity.pdbx_description
1 polymer ?
#
loop_
_entity_poly.entity_id
_entity_poly.type
_entity_poly.pdbx_seq_one_letter_code
_entity_poly.pdbx_strand_id
1 'polypeptide(L)'
;MEGAVLPAGALTFCDVEDRLVEAMLTCWRYPDRERGWQRIRSAWPEISRDVWAGDYDARGGEGSSSDVALRAAAQTRAEVAEMDEAFGWLDAISPEDRKLVGLAIVELARGKREVSWIKMLDRIGMDHGADGLRMRYARAINAICLRQNGGNAGRGVSIP
;
A
#
# COMPACT_ATOMS: atom_id res chain seq x y z
N MET A 1 -18.25 18.50 19.20
CA MET A 1 -17.83 19.40 18.11
C MET A 1 -18.06 18.61 16.84
N GLU A 2 -19.25 18.71 16.25
CA GLU A 2 -19.61 17.95 15.05
C GLU A 2 -18.86 18.56 13.85
N GLY A 3 -17.97 17.77 13.26
CA GLY A 3 -17.25 18.16 12.05
C GLY A 3 -18.21 18.26 10.87
N ALA A 4 -17.91 19.16 9.93
CA ALA A 4 -18.70 19.31 8.71
C ALA A 4 -18.81 17.97 7.97
N VAL A 5 -20.03 17.58 7.63
CA VAL A 5 -20.29 16.40 6.79
C VAL A 5 -19.70 16.68 5.41
N LEU A 6 -18.72 15.86 5.01
CA LEU A 6 -18.09 15.97 3.70
C LEU A 6 -19.10 15.61 2.59
N PRO A 7 -19.00 16.22 1.40
CA PRO A 7 -19.90 15.91 0.29
C PRO A 7 -19.75 14.44 -0.14
N ALA A 8 -20.83 13.87 -0.67
CA ALA A 8 -20.81 12.50 -1.19
C ALA A 8 -19.70 12.35 -2.25
N GLY A 9 -18.72 11.49 -1.99
CA GLY A 9 -17.56 11.24 -2.87
C GLY A 9 -16.27 11.94 -2.47
N ALA A 10 -16.24 12.75 -1.41
CA ALA A 10 -14.98 13.26 -0.85
C ALA A 10 -14.25 12.17 -0.04
N LEU A 11 -12.96 12.03 -0.26
CA LEU A 11 -12.10 11.10 0.46
C LEU A 11 -11.87 11.60 1.88
N THR A 12 -12.19 10.77 2.86
CA THR A 12 -11.86 11.00 4.27
C THR A 12 -10.45 10.54 4.59
N PHE A 13 -9.98 10.86 5.80
CA PHE A 13 -8.71 10.37 6.31
C PHE A 13 -8.62 8.84 6.24
N CYS A 14 -9.67 8.15 6.70
CA CYS A 14 -9.71 6.69 6.73
C CYS A 14 -9.70 6.12 5.31
N ASP A 15 -10.44 6.72 4.37
CA ASP A 15 -10.47 6.24 2.98
C ASP A 15 -9.08 6.31 2.33
N VAL A 16 -8.32 7.37 2.62
CA VAL A 16 -6.95 7.52 2.11
C VAL A 16 -6.01 6.50 2.78
N GLU A 17 -6.11 6.32 4.10
CA GLU A 17 -5.30 5.34 4.82
C GLU A 17 -5.58 3.91 4.32
N ASP A 18 -6.86 3.54 4.21
CA ASP A 18 -7.30 2.24 3.74
C ASP A 18 -6.84 1.98 2.31
N ARG A 19 -6.98 2.96 1.39
CA ARG A 19 -6.49 2.80 0.01
C ARG A 19 -4.97 2.66 -0.07
N LEU A 20 -4.22 3.35 0.78
CA LEU A 20 -2.76 3.17 0.85
C LEU A 20 -2.37 1.80 1.42
N VAL A 21 -3.13 1.30 2.40
CA VAL A 21 -2.95 -0.05 2.95
C VAL A 21 -3.25 -1.11 1.90
N GLU A 22 -4.37 -1.00 1.18
CA GLU A 22 -4.73 -1.93 0.10
C GLU A 22 -3.73 -1.88 -1.06
N ALA A 23 -3.21 -0.70 -1.41
CA ALA A 23 -2.13 -0.56 -2.37
C ALA A 23 -0.86 -1.27 -1.90
N MET A 24 -0.51 -1.18 -0.61
CA MET A 24 0.63 -1.89 -0.03
C MET A 24 0.43 -3.43 -0.05
N LEU A 25 -0.76 -3.91 0.28
CA LEU A 25 -1.11 -5.33 0.22
C LEU A 25 -1.06 -5.86 -1.21
N THR A 26 -1.56 -5.09 -2.16
CA THR A 26 -1.47 -5.38 -3.60
C THR A 26 -0.01 -5.41 -4.05
N CYS A 27 0.79 -4.43 -3.65
CA CYS A 27 2.23 -4.42 -3.91
C CYS A 27 2.94 -5.67 -3.36
N TRP A 28 2.58 -6.14 -2.15
CA TRP A 28 3.16 -7.36 -1.57
C TRP A 28 2.77 -8.65 -2.29
N ARG A 29 1.61 -8.67 -2.93
CA ARG A 29 1.14 -9.78 -3.76
C ARG A 29 1.88 -9.86 -5.10
N TYR A 30 2.62 -8.82 -5.51
CA TYR A 30 3.27 -8.80 -6.83
C TYR A 30 4.37 -9.88 -6.89
N PRO A 31 4.37 -10.74 -7.93
CA PRO A 31 5.36 -11.81 -8.07
C PRO A 31 6.75 -11.29 -8.45
N ASP A 32 6.86 -10.07 -8.97
CA ASP A 32 8.12 -9.47 -9.39
C ASP A 32 8.75 -8.65 -8.27
N ARG A 33 9.40 -9.36 -7.36
CA ARG A 33 10.35 -8.74 -6.46
C ARG A 33 11.62 -8.49 -7.28
N GLU A 34 12.11 -7.26 -7.35
CA GLU A 34 13.53 -7.05 -7.71
C GLU A 34 14.45 -7.86 -6.78
N ARG A 35 14.00 -8.14 -5.55
CA ARG A 35 14.65 -9.06 -4.59
C ARG A 35 14.62 -10.54 -4.99
N GLY A 36 13.67 -10.94 -5.82
CA GLY A 36 13.55 -12.26 -6.45
C GLY A 36 14.52 -12.37 -7.63
N TRP A 37 14.57 -11.37 -8.51
CA TRP A 37 15.55 -11.30 -9.58
C TRP A 37 16.99 -11.15 -9.08
N GLN A 38 17.24 -10.37 -8.02
CA GLN A 38 18.57 -10.22 -7.42
C GLN A 38 19.07 -11.47 -6.67
N ARG A 39 18.17 -12.38 -6.26
CA ARG A 39 18.55 -13.70 -5.70
C ARG A 39 18.79 -14.75 -6.78
N ILE A 40 18.25 -14.54 -7.97
CA ILE A 40 18.41 -15.43 -9.10
C ILE A 40 19.60 -14.90 -9.92
N ARG A 41 20.74 -15.59 -9.85
CA ARG A 41 21.85 -15.31 -10.76
C ARG A 41 21.35 -15.54 -12.19
N SER A 42 21.04 -14.45 -12.90
CA SER A 42 21.08 -14.33 -14.36
C SER A 42 20.78 -15.63 -15.14
N ALA A 43 19.50 -15.99 -15.28
CA ALA A 43 18.91 -16.68 -16.43
C ALA A 43 17.46 -17.10 -16.07
N TRP A 44 16.49 -16.41 -16.66
CA TRP A 44 15.20 -16.94 -17.09
C TRP A 44 14.69 -18.23 -16.38
N PRO A 45 13.98 -18.11 -15.25
CA PRO A 45 13.31 -19.25 -14.59
C PRO A 45 12.05 -19.70 -15.32
N GLU A 46 11.40 -18.83 -16.09
CA GLU A 46 10.18 -19.15 -16.83
C GLU A 46 10.41 -20.13 -18.00
N ILE A 47 11.67 -20.27 -18.45
CA ILE A 47 12.12 -21.36 -19.36
C ILE A 47 13.01 -22.35 -18.58
N SER A 48 12.74 -22.55 -17.30
CA SER A 48 13.04 -23.84 -16.67
C SER A 48 11.73 -24.62 -16.64
N ARG A 49 11.31 -25.05 -17.85
CA ARG A 49 10.40 -26.19 -17.97
C ARG A 49 11.04 -27.32 -17.19
N ASP A 50 10.41 -27.64 -16.08
CA ASP A 50 10.78 -28.80 -15.32
C ASP A 50 10.33 -30.02 -16.15
N VAL A 51 11.22 -30.50 -17.02
CA VAL A 51 10.99 -31.69 -17.87
C VAL A 51 10.60 -32.90 -17.01
N TRP A 52 10.84 -32.83 -15.69
CA TRP A 52 10.49 -33.83 -14.69
C TRP A 52 9.23 -33.49 -13.87
N ALA A 53 8.77 -32.24 -13.82
CA ALA A 53 7.47 -31.88 -13.24
C ALA A 53 6.48 -31.62 -14.38
N GLY A 54 6.00 -32.72 -14.97
CA GLY A 54 5.11 -32.69 -16.12
C GLY A 54 3.93 -31.72 -15.95
N ASP A 55 3.79 -30.80 -16.89
CA ASP A 55 2.63 -29.90 -17.07
C ASP A 55 1.39 -30.63 -17.60
N TYR A 56 1.26 -31.91 -17.29
CA TYR A 56 0.03 -32.66 -17.42
C TYR A 56 -0.06 -33.55 -16.18
N ASP A 57 -1.00 -33.21 -15.30
CA ASP A 57 -1.68 -34.23 -14.52
C ASP A 57 -2.28 -35.24 -15.52
N ALA A 58 -1.49 -36.25 -15.85
CA ALA A 58 -1.92 -37.43 -16.59
C ALA A 58 -2.53 -38.49 -15.66
N ARG A 59 -3.09 -38.07 -14.52
CA ARG A 59 -3.90 -38.89 -13.62
C ARG A 59 -5.30 -38.28 -13.58
N GLY A 60 -6.01 -38.44 -14.70
CA GLY A 60 -7.47 -38.49 -14.62
C GLY A 60 -7.86 -39.47 -13.51
N GLY A 61 -8.43 -38.98 -12.42
CA GLY A 61 -8.76 -39.82 -11.27
C GLY A 61 -8.92 -39.01 -9.98
N GLU A 62 -10.19 -38.77 -9.63
CA GLU A 62 -10.70 -38.67 -8.25
C GLU A 62 -9.68 -38.32 -7.16
N GLY A 63 -9.49 -37.02 -6.90
CA GLY A 63 -8.65 -36.61 -5.78
C GLY A 63 -8.42 -35.12 -5.75
N SER A 64 -9.42 -34.37 -5.27
CA SER A 64 -9.17 -33.03 -4.72
C SER A 64 -8.18 -33.18 -3.56
N SER A 65 -6.88 -33.07 -3.85
CA SER A 65 -5.86 -33.11 -2.81
C SER A 65 -5.95 -31.82 -2.01
N SER A 66 -6.47 -31.92 -0.78
CA SER A 66 -6.56 -30.83 0.20
C SER A 66 -5.20 -30.22 0.57
N ASP A 67 -4.10 -30.83 0.14
CA ASP A 67 -2.72 -30.43 0.46
C ASP A 67 -2.09 -29.51 -0.58
N VAL A 68 -2.79 -29.18 -1.67
CA VAL A 68 -2.31 -28.19 -2.64
C VAL A 68 -2.62 -26.79 -2.12
N ALA A 69 -1.57 -26.07 -1.69
CA ALA A 69 -1.68 -24.66 -1.35
C ALA A 69 -2.29 -23.90 -2.54
N LEU A 70 -3.50 -23.35 -2.34
CA LEU A 70 -4.19 -22.56 -3.35
C LEU A 70 -3.27 -21.41 -3.79
N ARG A 71 -3.00 -21.34 -5.10
CA ARG A 71 -2.29 -20.19 -5.67
C ARG A 71 -3.18 -18.96 -5.53
N ALA A 72 -2.63 -17.89 -4.97
CA ALA A 72 -3.34 -16.61 -4.93
C ALA A 72 -3.71 -16.18 -6.34
N ALA A 73 -4.92 -15.65 -6.51
CA ALA A 73 -5.36 -15.14 -7.80
C ALA A 73 -4.38 -14.09 -8.32
N ALA A 74 -4.08 -14.17 -9.63
CA ALA A 74 -3.27 -13.18 -10.32
C ALA A 74 -3.90 -11.79 -10.16
N GLN A 75 -3.06 -10.76 -10.04
CA GLN A 75 -3.55 -9.39 -9.96
C GLN A 75 -4.18 -8.96 -11.28
N THR A 76 -5.30 -8.28 -11.18
CA THR A 76 -6.01 -7.68 -12.29
C THR A 76 -5.36 -6.33 -12.65
N ARG A 77 -5.58 -5.89 -13.89
CA ARG A 77 -5.14 -4.55 -14.34
C ARG A 77 -5.79 -3.42 -13.53
N ALA A 78 -7.00 -3.64 -13.04
CA ALA A 78 -7.70 -2.68 -12.20
C ALA A 78 -7.02 -2.54 -10.83
N GLU A 79 -6.70 -3.64 -10.14
CA GLU A 79 -5.95 -3.62 -8.87
C GLU A 79 -4.59 -2.90 -9.02
N VAL A 80 -3.87 -3.13 -10.13
CA VAL A 80 -2.59 -2.45 -10.40
C VAL A 80 -2.79 -0.94 -10.63
N ALA A 81 -3.78 -0.54 -11.43
CA ALA A 81 -4.07 0.86 -11.67
C ALA A 81 -4.52 1.59 -10.38
N GLU A 82 -5.30 0.93 -9.54
CA GLU A 82 -5.73 1.44 -8.23
C GLU A 82 -4.56 1.59 -7.25
N MET A 83 -3.62 0.65 -7.27
CA MET A 83 -2.37 0.72 -6.49
C MET A 83 -1.50 1.90 -6.96
N ASP A 84 -1.27 2.01 -8.28
CA ASP A 84 -0.44 3.07 -8.87
C ASP A 84 -1.03 4.46 -8.60
N GLU A 85 -2.36 4.59 -8.73
CA GLU A 85 -3.09 5.80 -8.37
C GLU A 85 -2.83 6.19 -6.90
N ALA A 86 -3.05 5.25 -5.97
CA ALA A 86 -2.89 5.50 -4.54
C ALA A 86 -1.45 5.88 -4.17
N PHE A 87 -0.44 5.20 -4.73
CA PHE A 87 0.96 5.57 -4.50
C PHE A 87 1.31 6.93 -5.13
N GLY A 88 0.72 7.29 -6.27
CA GLY A 88 0.85 8.62 -6.87
C GLY A 88 0.40 9.75 -5.95
N TRP A 89 -0.50 9.49 -4.98
CA TRP A 89 -0.94 10.50 -4.02
C TRP A 89 0.17 10.96 -3.08
N LEU A 90 1.18 10.12 -2.84
CA LEU A 90 2.34 10.46 -2.01
C LEU A 90 3.17 11.60 -2.62
N ASP A 91 2.99 11.92 -3.90
CA ASP A 91 3.66 13.07 -4.52
C ASP A 91 3.20 14.42 -3.96
N ALA A 92 2.04 14.47 -3.30
CA ALA A 92 1.52 15.68 -2.66
C ALA A 92 2.26 16.07 -1.37
N ILE A 93 3.10 15.19 -0.81
CA ILE A 93 3.78 15.40 0.47
C ILE A 93 5.30 15.40 0.34
N SER A 94 5.97 15.96 1.35
CA SER A 94 7.43 16.06 1.40
C SER A 94 8.11 14.68 1.42
N PRO A 95 9.33 14.52 0.88
CA PRO A 95 10.03 13.23 0.90
C PRO A 95 10.22 12.63 2.30
N GLU A 96 10.43 13.47 3.31
CA GLU A 96 10.52 13.01 4.71
C GLU A 96 9.21 12.42 5.21
N ASP A 97 8.09 13.08 4.90
CA ASP A 97 6.77 12.61 5.29
C ASP A 97 6.36 11.38 4.47
N ARG A 98 6.80 11.24 3.21
CA ARG A 98 6.61 10.00 2.43
C ARG A 98 7.24 8.80 3.13
N LYS A 99 8.45 8.95 3.66
CA LYS A 99 9.13 7.89 4.42
C LYS A 99 8.34 7.53 5.68
N LEU A 100 7.88 8.53 6.42
CA LEU A 100 7.06 8.33 7.62
C LEU A 100 5.75 7.59 7.31
N VAL A 101 4.99 8.09 6.31
CA VAL A 101 3.74 7.47 5.86
C VAL A 101 3.98 6.05 5.38
N GLY A 102 4.98 5.82 4.53
CA GLY A 102 5.29 4.47 4.05
C GLY A 102 5.60 3.48 5.18
N LEU A 103 6.35 3.89 6.21
CA LEU A 103 6.62 3.04 7.37
C LEU A 103 5.37 2.76 8.21
N ALA A 104 4.50 3.75 8.39
CA ALA A 104 3.22 3.61 9.09
C ALA A 104 2.26 2.67 8.34
N ILE A 105 2.08 2.87 7.04
CA ILE A 105 1.23 2.02 6.19
C ILE A 105 1.75 0.57 6.18
N VAL A 106 3.06 0.33 6.18
CA VAL A 106 3.63 -1.02 6.31
C VAL A 106 3.28 -1.67 7.66
N GLU A 107 3.23 -0.90 8.75
CA GLU A 107 2.80 -1.41 10.05
C GLU A 107 1.31 -1.81 10.03
N LEU A 108 0.46 -0.96 9.45
CA LEU A 108 -0.97 -1.20 9.33
C LEU A 108 -1.28 -2.38 8.41
N ALA A 109 -0.64 -2.46 7.24
CA ALA A 109 -0.79 -3.56 6.29
C ALA A 109 -0.32 -4.92 6.86
N ARG A 110 0.55 -4.93 7.87
CA ARG A 110 0.90 -6.15 8.63
C ARG A 110 -0.21 -6.62 9.58
N GLY A 111 -1.36 -5.93 9.60
CA GLY A 111 -2.49 -6.22 10.48
C GLY A 111 -2.36 -5.64 11.88
N LYS A 112 -1.46 -4.67 12.10
CA LYS A 112 -1.44 -3.96 13.39
C LYS A 112 -2.62 -3.01 13.47
N ARG A 113 -3.32 -3.03 14.61
CA ARG A 113 -4.45 -2.12 14.88
C ARG A 113 -4.03 -0.64 14.93
N GLU A 114 -2.83 -0.38 15.45
CA GLU A 114 -2.30 0.99 15.62
C GLU A 114 -0.80 1.01 15.37
N VAL A 115 -0.30 2.16 14.89
CA VAL A 115 1.12 2.39 14.63
C VAL A 115 1.85 2.68 15.94
N SER A 116 2.95 1.96 16.19
CA SER A 116 3.78 2.22 17.37
C SER A 116 4.78 3.35 17.10
N TRP A 117 4.39 4.58 17.43
CA TRP A 117 5.21 5.78 17.21
C TRP A 117 6.56 5.74 17.94
N ILE A 118 6.63 5.10 19.10
CA ILE A 118 7.89 4.92 19.84
C ILE A 118 8.86 4.02 19.06
N LYS A 119 8.39 2.89 18.51
CA LYS A 119 9.24 2.01 17.68
C LYS A 119 9.60 2.66 16.35
N MET A 120 8.79 3.62 15.89
CA MET A 120 9.02 4.33 14.65
C MET A 120 10.18 5.33 14.74
N LEU A 121 10.41 5.92 15.92
CA LEU A 121 11.52 6.83 16.18
C LEU A 121 12.87 6.23 15.77
N ASP A 122 13.15 5.01 16.26
CA ASP A 122 14.37 4.25 15.94
C ASP A 122 14.53 4.01 14.43
N ARG A 123 13.43 3.65 13.74
CA ARG A 123 13.45 3.41 12.29
C ARG A 123 13.68 4.67 11.46
N ILE A 124 13.36 5.84 12.01
CA ILE A 124 13.56 7.14 11.37
C ILE A 124 14.91 7.77 11.77
N GLY A 125 15.55 7.28 12.83
CA GLY A 125 16.81 7.82 13.36
C GLY A 125 16.59 9.02 14.27
N MET A 126 15.51 9.01 15.05
CA MET A 126 15.18 10.05 16.05
C MET A 126 15.14 9.43 17.44
N ASP A 127 15.55 10.18 18.45
CA ASP A 127 15.57 9.70 19.84
C ASP A 127 14.31 10.09 20.64
N HIS A 128 13.60 11.14 20.20
CA HIS A 128 12.46 11.72 20.92
C HIS A 128 11.39 12.24 19.95
N GLY A 129 10.17 12.46 20.45
CA GLY A 129 9.11 13.15 19.69
C GLY A 129 8.08 12.25 19.02
N ALA A 130 7.70 11.14 19.66
CA ALA A 130 6.70 10.20 19.14
C ALA A 130 5.35 10.87 18.82
N ASP A 131 4.86 11.77 19.68
CA ASP A 131 3.61 12.51 19.40
C ASP A 131 3.77 13.47 18.21
N GLY A 132 4.95 14.08 18.07
CA GLY A 132 5.29 14.89 16.90
C GLY A 132 5.24 14.08 15.60
N LEU A 133 5.73 12.83 15.61
CA LEU A 133 5.60 11.93 14.46
C LEU A 133 4.14 11.61 14.15
N ARG A 134 3.33 11.31 15.18
CA ARG A 134 1.89 11.07 15.00
C ARG A 134 1.20 12.30 14.37
N MET A 135 1.51 13.50 14.84
CA MET A 135 0.97 14.74 14.27
C MET A 135 1.45 14.98 12.84
N ARG A 136 2.71 14.71 12.53
CA ARG A 136 3.26 14.79 11.17
C ARG A 136 2.54 13.85 10.23
N TYR A 137 2.36 12.59 10.64
CA TYR A 137 1.60 11.60 9.89
C TYR A 137 0.17 12.09 9.61
N ALA A 138 -0.53 12.55 10.65
CA ALA A 138 -1.89 13.05 10.51
C ALA A 138 -1.98 14.24 9.53
N ARG A 139 -1.01 15.17 9.59
CA ARG A 139 -0.93 16.30 8.66
C ARG A 139 -0.65 15.85 7.23
N ALA A 140 0.22 14.86 7.04
CA ALA A 140 0.57 14.33 5.72
C ALA A 140 -0.64 13.66 5.05
N ILE A 141 -1.35 12.77 5.74
CA ILE A 141 -2.58 12.14 5.20
C ILE A 141 -3.65 13.21 4.94
N ASN A 142 -3.82 14.18 5.82
CA ASN A 142 -4.77 15.27 5.60
C ASN A 142 -4.39 16.14 4.38
N ALA A 143 -3.10 16.38 4.14
CA ALA A 143 -2.65 17.09 2.94
C ALA A 143 -2.99 16.32 1.65
N ILE A 144 -2.90 14.99 1.68
CA ILE A 144 -3.35 14.13 0.59
C ILE A 144 -4.87 14.24 0.41
N CYS A 145 -5.65 14.12 1.49
CA CYS A 145 -7.11 14.27 1.44
C CYS A 145 -7.50 15.61 0.80
N LEU A 146 -6.89 16.70 1.26
CA LEU A 146 -7.11 18.04 0.71
C LEU A 146 -6.76 18.11 -0.77
N ARG A 147 -5.64 17.50 -1.20
CA ARG A 147 -5.22 17.51 -2.59
C ARG A 147 -6.19 16.76 -3.50
N GLN A 148 -6.69 15.61 -3.05
CA GLN A 148 -7.61 14.78 -3.84
C GLN A 148 -9.03 15.34 -3.87
N ASN A 149 -9.47 15.96 -2.79
CA ASN A 149 -10.78 16.62 -2.74
C ASN A 149 -10.80 18.00 -3.45
N GLY A 150 -9.76 18.36 -4.21
CA GLY A 150 -9.70 19.60 -4.99
C GLY A 150 -9.23 20.84 -4.22
N GLY A 151 -8.69 20.68 -3.01
CA GLY A 151 -8.32 21.77 -2.11
C GLY A 151 -9.53 22.40 -1.41
N ASN A 152 -9.28 23.32 -0.49
CA ASN A 152 -10.36 24.01 0.22
C ASN A 152 -11.22 24.81 -0.79
N ALA A 153 -12.48 24.43 -0.98
CA ALA A 153 -13.42 25.11 -1.90
C ALA A 153 -13.55 26.63 -1.64
N GLY A 154 -13.13 27.11 -0.45
CA GLY A 154 -13.10 28.53 -0.08
C GLY A 154 -11.91 29.35 -0.56
N ARG A 155 -10.91 28.78 -1.27
CA ARG A 155 -9.73 29.55 -1.72
C ARG A 155 -9.98 30.34 -3.03
N GLY A 156 -11.09 30.07 -3.72
CA GLY A 156 -11.48 30.75 -4.96
C GLY A 156 -12.44 31.92 -4.78
N VAL A 157 -12.92 32.20 -3.56
CA VAL A 157 -13.77 33.35 -3.29
C VAL A 157 -12.89 34.53 -2.89
N SER A 158 -12.31 35.19 -3.89
CA SER A 158 -11.88 36.58 -3.73
C SER A 158 -13.15 37.40 -3.50
N ILE A 159 -13.31 37.91 -2.29
CA ILE A 159 -14.34 38.92 -1.97
C ILE A 159 -13.97 40.19 -2.78
N PRO A 160 -14.92 40.79 -3.54
CA PRO A 160 -14.68 41.99 -4.32
C PRO A 160 -14.35 43.22 -3.45
#